data_AF-A0A833ASM9-F1
#
_entry.id   AF-A0A833ASM9-F1
#
_cell.length_a   1.000
_cell.length_b   1.000
_cell.length_c   1.000
_cell.angle_alpha   90.00
_cell.angle_beta   90.00
_cell.angle_gamma   90.00
#
_symmetry.space_group_name_H-M   'P 1'
#
loop_
_entity.id
_entity.type
_entity.pdbx_description
1 polymer ?
#
loop_
_entity_poly.entity_id
_entity_poly.type
_entity_poly.pdbx_seq_one_letter_code
_entity_poly.pdbx_strand_id
1 'polypeptide(L)'
;MKYLLQLIIFTSCIVTAQGQTANPSDQLMITSNENKSFVREIENGILHINVSPDDVQKFQDDEFVRYSDFSATGDGKTDDINAIVATHAIANKHGLLVKADEGAIYYIGGKDRTAVIRTDTDFGTAAFIIDDTDVENRRAPVFLVSSSRRPFKLGGISSLKRNQTKINVHLPGTCLITVTNSHVKRYIRFGNNQNNGSPQTDIFLVDKNGNVDMDAPIIWDFDRITDITALPLDETMLKITGGRFTTIANKAESK
;
A
#
# COMPACT_ATOMS: atom_id res chain seq x y z
N MET A 1 -30.34 47.65 -28.54
CA MET A 1 -29.06 47.17 -27.98
C MET A 1 -29.34 46.24 -26.80
N LYS A 2 -29.42 44.93 -27.02
CA LYS A 2 -29.44 43.91 -25.96
C LYS A 2 -28.93 42.59 -26.56
N TYR A 3 -27.72 42.20 -26.19
CA TYR A 3 -27.30 40.79 -26.22
C TYR A 3 -26.65 40.49 -24.89
N LEU A 4 -27.32 39.64 -24.12
CA LEU A 4 -26.90 39.13 -22.82
C LEU A 4 -26.01 37.91 -23.10
N LEU A 5 -24.70 38.05 -22.89
CA LEU A 5 -23.74 36.97 -23.03
C LEU A 5 -23.76 36.13 -21.74
N GLN A 6 -24.39 34.96 -21.77
CA GLN A 6 -24.29 33.99 -20.68
C GLN A 6 -23.00 33.18 -20.85
N LEU A 7 -22.06 33.38 -19.92
CA LEU A 7 -20.82 32.62 -19.82
C LEU A 7 -21.12 31.29 -19.11
N ILE A 8 -21.15 30.18 -19.86
CA ILE A 8 -21.24 28.83 -19.29
C ILE A 8 -19.85 28.45 -18.77
N ILE A 9 -19.69 28.46 -17.45
CA ILE A 9 -18.49 27.95 -16.77
C ILE A 9 -18.58 26.43 -16.76
N PHE A 10 -17.81 25.76 -17.62
CA PHE A 10 -17.57 24.32 -17.53
C PHE A 10 -16.65 24.04 -16.34
N THR A 11 -17.21 23.65 -15.20
CA THR A 11 -16.46 23.04 -14.11
C THR A 11 -16.06 21.62 -14.51
N SER A 12 -14.80 21.44 -14.90
CA SER A 12 -14.20 20.12 -15.09
C SER A 12 -14.12 19.40 -13.75
N CYS A 13 -14.99 18.43 -13.50
CA CYS A 13 -14.83 17.46 -12.42
C CYS A 13 -13.59 16.62 -12.73
N ILE A 14 -12.48 16.89 -12.03
CA ILE A 14 -11.32 16.01 -12.00
C ILE A 14 -11.76 14.77 -11.23
N VAL A 15 -12.08 13.70 -11.96
CA VAL A 15 -12.23 12.37 -11.36
C VAL A 15 -10.81 11.89 -11.07
N THR A 16 -10.35 12.12 -9.84
CA THR A 16 -9.18 11.43 -9.31
C THR A 16 -9.51 9.93 -9.35
N ALA A 17 -8.63 9.13 -9.95
CA ALA A 17 -8.68 7.70 -9.75
C ALA A 17 -8.41 7.46 -8.25
N GLN A 18 -9.47 7.30 -7.46
CA GLN A 18 -9.39 6.90 -6.06
C GLN A 18 -8.90 5.46 -6.00
N GLY A 19 -7.58 5.29 -6.00
CA GLY A 19 -6.90 4.04 -5.69
C GLY A 19 -6.05 4.11 -4.41
N GLN A 20 -5.91 5.29 -3.80
CA GLN A 20 -5.20 5.44 -2.54
C GLN A 20 -6.15 6.07 -1.51
N THR A 21 -6.61 5.22 -0.59
CA THR A 21 -7.03 5.64 0.76
C THR A 21 -5.89 6.42 1.41
N ALA A 22 -6.15 7.13 2.52
CA ALA A 22 -5.11 7.79 3.32
C ALA A 22 -3.91 6.84 3.51
N ASN A 23 -2.67 7.35 3.42
CA ASN A 23 -1.52 6.49 3.58
C ASN A 23 -1.53 5.94 5.00
N PRO A 24 -1.34 4.63 5.22
CA PRO A 24 -1.26 4.08 6.59
C PRO A 24 -0.22 4.77 7.47
N SER A 25 0.82 5.37 6.87
CA SER A 25 1.81 6.18 7.59
C SER A 25 1.25 7.46 8.22
N ASP A 26 0.15 8.00 7.71
CA ASP A 26 -0.47 9.24 8.19
C ASP A 26 -1.17 9.02 9.55
N GLN A 27 -1.40 7.77 9.94
CA GLN A 27 -1.95 7.37 11.24
C GLN A 27 -0.85 7.07 12.28
N LEU A 28 0.43 7.28 11.98
CA LEU A 28 1.54 6.91 12.86
C LEU A 28 2.36 8.14 13.29
N MET A 29 2.67 8.23 14.58
CA MET A 29 3.67 9.13 15.12
C MET A 29 4.77 8.30 15.77
N ILE A 30 5.98 8.32 15.20
CA ILE A 30 7.13 7.56 15.72
C ILE A 30 8.12 8.53 16.36
N THR A 31 8.38 8.36 17.66
CA THR A 31 9.39 9.09 18.42
C THR A 31 10.46 8.16 18.96
N SER A 32 11.64 8.71 19.24
CA SER A 32 12.67 8.03 20.01
C SER A 32 13.18 8.96 21.11
N ASN A 33 13.02 8.55 22.36
CA ASN A 33 13.45 9.28 23.54
C ASN A 33 13.76 8.29 24.68
N GLU A 34 14.44 8.75 25.73
CA GLU A 34 14.92 7.93 26.86
C GLU A 34 13.81 7.25 27.69
N ASN A 35 12.53 7.56 27.45
CA ASN A 35 11.46 6.87 28.15
C ASN A 35 11.29 5.45 27.62
N LYS A 36 10.76 4.57 28.46
CA LYS A 36 10.39 3.20 28.09
C LYS A 36 9.58 3.18 26.79
N SER A 37 9.85 2.21 25.93
CA SER A 37 9.08 2.01 24.72
C SER A 37 7.61 1.77 25.04
N PHE A 38 6.74 2.39 24.24
CA PHE A 38 5.30 2.24 24.39
C PHE A 38 4.59 2.41 23.05
N VAL A 39 3.39 1.83 23.00
CA VAL A 39 2.42 2.04 21.94
C VAL A 39 1.14 2.54 22.59
N ARG A 40 0.65 3.69 22.15
CA ARG A 40 -0.63 4.23 22.61
C ARG A 40 -1.36 4.93 21.49
N GLU A 41 -2.67 4.84 21.53
CA GLU A 41 -3.51 5.67 20.69
C GLU A 41 -3.66 7.06 21.33
N ILE A 42 -3.48 8.10 20.53
CA ILE A 42 -3.70 9.50 20.91
C ILE A 42 -4.90 10.06 20.15
N GLU A 43 -5.20 11.35 20.33
CA GLU A 43 -6.32 12.02 19.66
C GLU A 43 -6.30 11.80 18.13
N ASN A 44 -7.51 11.76 17.54
CA ASN A 44 -7.75 11.53 16.12
C ASN A 44 -7.34 10.12 15.61
N GLY A 45 -7.16 9.16 16.50
CA GLY A 45 -6.83 7.79 16.13
C GLY A 45 -5.40 7.63 15.59
N ILE A 46 -4.50 8.56 15.93
CA ILE A 46 -3.07 8.42 15.62
C ILE A 46 -2.45 7.46 16.63
N LEU A 47 -1.64 6.52 16.13
CA LEU A 47 -0.86 5.62 16.97
C LEU A 47 0.51 6.25 17.27
N HIS A 48 0.73 6.63 18.53
CA HIS A 48 2.02 7.12 19.01
C HIS A 48 2.87 5.94 19.48
N ILE A 49 3.99 5.75 18.78
CA ILE A 49 5.00 4.73 19.04
C ILE A 49 6.23 5.45 19.55
N ASN A 50 6.60 5.23 20.81
CA ASN A 50 7.91 5.60 21.31
C ASN A 50 8.80 4.38 21.39
N VAL A 51 10.03 4.50 20.90
CA VAL A 51 11.05 3.46 21.07
C VAL A 51 12.29 4.07 21.71
N SER A 52 12.70 3.53 22.86
CA SER A 52 13.91 3.98 23.54
C SER A 52 15.16 3.69 22.68
N PRO A 53 16.23 4.50 22.79
CA PRO A 53 17.49 4.20 22.12
C PRO A 53 18.03 2.81 22.46
N ASP A 54 17.89 2.37 23.72
CA ASP A 54 18.31 1.05 24.18
C ASP A 54 17.55 -0.08 23.46
N ASP A 55 16.23 0.06 23.29
CA ASP A 55 15.43 -0.93 22.57
C ASP A 55 15.76 -0.92 21.07
N VAL A 56 16.00 0.26 20.47
CA VAL A 56 16.48 0.33 19.07
C VAL A 56 17.80 -0.41 18.92
N GLN A 57 18.76 -0.18 19.82
CA GLN A 57 20.05 -0.86 19.78
C GLN A 57 19.89 -2.38 19.92
N LYS A 58 19.06 -2.83 20.89
CA LYS A 58 18.72 -4.25 21.05
C LYS A 58 18.18 -4.85 19.77
N PHE A 59 17.21 -4.21 19.11
CA PHE A 59 16.62 -4.73 17.87
C PHE A 59 17.61 -4.77 16.71
N GLN A 60 18.56 -3.83 16.67
CA GLN A 60 19.65 -3.85 15.68
C GLN A 60 20.63 -4.99 15.93
N ASP A 61 20.96 -5.26 17.19
CA ASP A 61 21.84 -6.36 17.58
C ASP A 61 21.18 -7.73 17.32
N ASP A 62 19.86 -7.83 17.56
CA ASP A 62 19.07 -9.03 17.29
C ASP A 62 18.74 -9.21 15.79
N GLU A 63 18.84 -8.15 14.99
CA GLU A 63 18.42 -8.04 13.58
C GLU A 63 16.92 -8.28 13.31
N PHE A 64 16.10 -8.41 14.37
CA PHE A 64 14.66 -8.58 14.26
C PHE A 64 13.90 -7.87 15.38
N VAL A 65 12.59 -7.72 15.18
CA VAL A 65 11.66 -7.21 16.19
C VAL A 65 10.41 -8.09 16.27
N ARG A 66 9.86 -8.26 17.48
CA ARG A 66 8.69 -9.11 17.75
C ARG A 66 7.47 -8.28 18.12
N TYR A 67 6.30 -8.91 18.00
CA TYR A 67 5.05 -8.28 18.44
C TYR A 67 5.04 -8.06 19.97
N SER A 68 5.63 -8.97 20.75
CA SER A 68 5.77 -8.81 22.20
C SER A 68 6.64 -7.61 22.61
N ASP A 69 7.61 -7.18 21.79
CA ASP A 69 8.42 -5.99 22.08
C ASP A 69 7.57 -4.71 22.14
N PHE A 70 6.41 -4.73 21.46
CA PHE A 70 5.39 -3.69 21.49
C PHE A 70 4.13 -4.08 22.27
N SER A 71 4.27 -5.01 23.23
CA SER A 71 3.22 -5.43 24.16
C SER A 71 2.02 -6.14 23.53
N ALA A 72 2.20 -6.82 22.38
CA ALA A 72 1.20 -7.79 21.93
C ALA A 72 1.06 -8.91 22.96
N THR A 73 -0.17 -9.32 23.23
CA THR A 73 -0.49 -10.33 24.24
C THR A 73 -0.49 -11.73 23.63
N GLY A 74 -1.05 -11.91 22.43
CA GLY A 74 -1.04 -13.20 21.74
C GLY A 74 -1.89 -14.28 22.41
N ASP A 75 -2.96 -13.92 23.11
CA ASP A 75 -3.85 -14.83 23.85
C ASP A 75 -5.12 -15.25 23.08
N GLY A 76 -5.29 -14.75 21.85
CA GLY A 76 -6.43 -14.97 20.97
C GLY A 76 -7.67 -14.16 21.35
N LYS A 77 -7.55 -13.16 22.23
CA LYS A 77 -8.67 -12.36 22.74
C LYS A 77 -8.37 -10.87 22.76
N THR A 78 -7.18 -10.48 23.22
CA THR A 78 -6.75 -9.09 23.23
C THR A 78 -6.52 -8.62 21.81
N ASP A 79 -7.06 -7.44 21.48
CA ASP A 79 -6.85 -6.82 20.18
C ASP A 79 -5.41 -6.31 20.05
N ASP A 80 -4.59 -7.09 19.36
CA ASP A 80 -3.14 -6.91 19.24
C ASP A 80 -2.74 -6.03 18.04
N ILE A 81 -3.72 -5.50 17.28
CA ILE A 81 -3.45 -4.80 16.02
C ILE A 81 -2.50 -3.60 16.19
N ASN A 82 -2.62 -2.85 17.28
CA ASN A 82 -1.74 -1.70 17.53
C ASN A 82 -0.28 -2.12 17.74
N ALA A 83 -0.03 -3.22 18.46
CA ALA A 83 1.31 -3.76 18.65
C ALA A 83 1.89 -4.31 17.35
N ILE A 84 1.07 -4.99 16.55
CA ILE A 84 1.44 -5.49 15.22
C ILE A 84 1.84 -4.33 14.30
N VAL A 85 1.01 -3.28 14.20
CA VAL A 85 1.31 -2.09 13.40
C VAL A 85 2.59 -1.41 13.85
N ALA A 86 2.79 -1.27 15.17
CA ALA A 86 3.99 -0.66 15.71
C ALA A 86 5.26 -1.45 15.36
N THR A 87 5.21 -2.76 15.50
CA THR A 87 6.31 -3.68 15.17
C THR A 87 6.73 -3.51 13.72
N HIS A 88 5.78 -3.56 12.80
CA HIS A 88 6.02 -3.37 11.37
C HIS A 88 6.55 -1.96 11.05
N ALA A 89 6.03 -0.93 11.70
CA ALA A 89 6.49 0.44 11.50
C ALA A 89 7.96 0.63 11.90
N ILE A 90 8.38 0.03 13.01
CA ILE A 90 9.77 0.09 13.49
C ILE A 90 10.68 -0.78 12.64
N ALA A 91 10.25 -1.99 12.28
CA ALA A 91 10.97 -2.86 11.36
C ALA A 91 11.25 -2.17 10.02
N ASN A 92 10.23 -1.57 9.41
CA ASN A 92 10.36 -0.82 8.16
C ASN A 92 11.32 0.38 8.28
N LYS A 93 11.30 1.08 9.40
CA LYS A 93 12.15 2.26 9.63
C LYS A 93 13.62 1.88 9.75
N HIS A 94 13.91 0.74 10.38
CA HIS A 94 15.26 0.31 10.72
C HIS A 94 15.80 -0.81 9.82
N GLY A 95 15.00 -1.31 8.87
CA GLY A 95 15.40 -2.40 7.97
C GLY A 95 15.49 -3.76 8.65
N LEU A 96 14.67 -4.00 9.68
CA LEU A 96 14.73 -5.20 10.52
C LEU A 96 13.73 -6.27 10.05
N LEU A 97 14.03 -7.53 10.31
CA LEU A 97 13.09 -8.64 10.16
C LEU A 97 11.96 -8.51 11.20
N VAL A 98 10.72 -8.80 10.82
CA VAL A 98 9.64 -9.02 11.80
C VAL A 98 9.55 -10.51 12.12
N LYS A 99 9.52 -10.87 13.41
CA LYS A 99 9.24 -12.24 13.86
C LYS A 99 8.04 -12.28 14.78
N ALA A 100 7.01 -13.04 14.43
CA ALA A 100 5.94 -13.31 15.38
C ALA A 100 6.44 -14.16 16.54
N ASP A 101 5.79 -14.04 17.69
CA ASP A 101 6.08 -14.86 18.87
C ASP A 101 5.63 -16.30 18.64
N GLU A 102 6.45 -17.26 19.07
CA GLU A 102 6.21 -18.68 18.81
C GLU A 102 4.92 -19.15 19.50
N GLY A 103 4.02 -19.77 18.74
CA GLY A 103 2.76 -20.31 19.25
C GLY A 103 1.73 -19.27 19.70
N ALA A 104 2.02 -17.97 19.59
CA ALA A 104 1.09 -16.91 19.95
C ALA A 104 -0.16 -16.93 19.05
N ILE A 105 -1.29 -16.49 19.61
CA ILE A 105 -2.56 -16.34 18.89
C ILE A 105 -2.94 -14.86 18.93
N TYR A 106 -2.74 -14.13 17.85
CA TYR A 106 -3.07 -12.70 17.80
C TYR A 106 -4.52 -12.52 17.36
N TYR A 107 -5.33 -11.89 18.20
CA TYR A 107 -6.66 -11.43 17.80
C TYR A 107 -6.56 -10.02 17.21
N ILE A 108 -7.19 -9.80 16.07
CA ILE A 108 -7.22 -8.55 15.33
C ILE A 108 -8.69 -8.15 15.19
N GLY A 109 -9.08 -7.10 15.90
CA GLY A 109 -10.44 -6.57 15.90
C GLY A 109 -10.72 -5.58 14.77
N GLY A 110 -11.86 -4.90 14.87
CA GLY A 110 -12.41 -4.07 13.78
C GLY A 110 -11.76 -2.70 13.53
N LYS A 111 -10.69 -2.33 14.24
CA LYS A 111 -10.05 -1.00 14.11
C LYS A 111 -9.52 -0.78 12.69
N ASP A 112 -9.68 0.43 12.15
CA ASP A 112 -9.11 0.82 10.85
C ASP A 112 -7.60 1.03 10.95
N ARG A 113 -6.87 -0.10 10.95
CA ARG A 113 -5.42 -0.17 11.11
C ARG A 113 -4.82 -1.12 10.09
N THR A 114 -3.73 -0.69 9.47
CA THR A 114 -2.97 -1.48 8.50
C THR A 114 -1.52 -1.60 8.93
N ALA A 115 -1.06 -2.84 9.11
CA ALA A 115 0.35 -3.15 9.25
C ALA A 115 1.02 -3.17 7.87
N VAL A 116 1.81 -2.14 7.58
CA VAL A 116 2.55 -2.05 6.31
C VAL A 116 3.80 -2.92 6.40
N ILE A 117 3.99 -3.85 5.49
CA ILE A 117 5.14 -4.74 5.43
C ILE A 117 6.08 -4.26 4.32
N ARG A 118 7.32 -3.88 4.67
CA ARG A 118 8.41 -3.52 3.73
C ARG A 118 9.72 -4.25 3.99
N THR A 119 9.76 -5.08 5.03
CA THR A 119 10.90 -5.94 5.36
C THR A 119 10.43 -7.39 5.44
N ASP A 120 11.39 -8.31 5.47
CA ASP A 120 11.10 -9.72 5.65
C ASP A 120 10.26 -9.93 6.92
N THR A 121 9.34 -10.89 6.85
CA THR A 121 8.43 -11.18 7.95
C THR A 121 8.28 -12.68 8.11
N ASP A 122 8.61 -13.19 9.28
CA ASP A 122 8.42 -14.58 9.66
C ASP A 122 7.34 -14.68 10.73
N PHE A 123 6.14 -15.10 10.33
CA PHE A 123 5.05 -15.37 11.26
C PHE A 123 5.21 -16.71 11.99
N GLY A 124 6.17 -17.57 11.60
CA GLY A 124 6.47 -18.82 12.27
C GLY A 124 5.24 -19.71 12.49
N THR A 125 5.05 -20.15 13.73
CA THR A 125 3.91 -20.98 14.18
C THR A 125 2.73 -20.19 14.74
N ALA A 126 2.80 -18.85 14.71
CA ALA A 126 1.74 -18.00 15.25
C ALA A 126 0.41 -18.16 14.49
N ALA A 127 -0.69 -17.91 15.18
CA ALA A 127 -2.02 -17.85 14.59
C ALA A 127 -2.58 -16.42 14.65
N PHE A 128 -3.40 -16.06 13.67
CA PHE A 128 -4.08 -14.77 13.58
C PHE A 128 -5.57 -15.01 13.45
N ILE A 129 -6.36 -14.42 14.35
CA ILE A 129 -7.81 -14.38 14.27
C ILE A 129 -8.18 -12.98 13.79
N ILE A 130 -8.65 -12.87 12.54
CA ILE A 130 -9.10 -11.62 11.95
C ILE A 130 -10.62 -11.56 12.10
N ASP A 131 -11.12 -10.65 12.92
CA ASP A 131 -12.55 -10.49 13.18
C ASP A 131 -13.18 -9.41 12.30
N ASP A 132 -13.82 -9.84 11.20
CA ASP A 132 -14.50 -8.95 10.25
C ASP A 132 -15.94 -8.63 10.65
N THR A 133 -16.39 -8.98 11.87
CA THR A 133 -17.80 -8.85 12.26
C THR A 133 -18.24 -7.41 12.51
N ASP A 134 -17.34 -6.53 12.97
CA ASP A 134 -17.62 -5.13 13.30
C ASP A 134 -16.45 -4.20 12.90
N VAL A 135 -16.07 -4.24 11.61
CA VAL A 135 -14.96 -3.45 11.07
C VAL A 135 -15.35 -2.00 10.79
N GLU A 136 -14.51 -1.06 11.23
CA GLU A 136 -14.63 0.37 10.93
C GLU A 136 -14.48 0.64 9.42
N ASN A 137 -13.57 -0.10 8.77
CA ASN A 137 -13.27 0.06 7.35
C ASN A 137 -13.04 -1.28 6.64
N ARG A 138 -14.13 -1.84 6.10
CA ARG A 138 -14.12 -3.10 5.32
C ARG A 138 -13.27 -3.11 4.04
N ARG A 139 -12.65 -1.97 3.66
CA ARG A 139 -11.78 -1.87 2.48
C ARG A 139 -10.30 -1.81 2.86
N ALA A 140 -9.98 -1.53 4.12
CA ALA A 140 -8.60 -1.47 4.57
C ALA A 140 -8.04 -2.89 4.71
N PRO A 141 -6.85 -3.17 4.17
CA PRO A 141 -6.16 -4.43 4.44
C PRO A 141 -5.59 -4.43 5.86
N VAL A 142 -5.62 -5.57 6.53
CA VAL A 142 -4.93 -5.77 7.82
C VAL A 142 -3.40 -5.70 7.63
N PHE A 143 -2.90 -6.40 6.61
CA PHE A 143 -1.48 -6.38 6.22
C PHE A 143 -1.35 -5.85 4.78
N LEU A 144 -0.52 -4.83 4.58
CA LEU A 144 -0.24 -4.26 3.27
C LEU A 144 1.25 -4.42 2.93
N VAL A 145 1.55 -5.35 2.04
CA VAL A 145 2.90 -5.47 1.47
C VAL A 145 3.11 -4.34 0.48
N SER A 146 4.17 -3.55 0.65
CA SER A 146 4.44 -2.40 -0.21
C SER A 146 5.93 -2.18 -0.44
N SER A 147 6.27 -1.56 -1.56
CA SER A 147 7.63 -1.09 -1.81
C SER A 147 8.00 0.06 -0.85
N SER A 148 9.29 0.14 -0.52
CA SER A 148 9.87 1.34 0.11
C SER A 148 10.13 2.46 -0.92
N ARG A 149 10.18 2.12 -2.21
CA ARG A 149 10.35 3.06 -3.31
C ARG A 149 9.07 3.85 -3.55
N ARG A 150 9.23 5.11 -3.95
CA ARG A 150 8.11 5.98 -4.30
C ARG A 150 7.98 6.09 -5.82
N PRO A 151 6.76 6.07 -6.36
CA PRO A 151 6.56 6.38 -7.76
C PRO A 151 6.89 7.84 -8.04
N PHE A 152 7.41 8.13 -9.23
CA PHE A 152 7.65 9.48 -9.72
C PHE A 152 6.96 9.71 -11.06
N LYS A 153 6.68 10.97 -11.41
CA LYS A 153 6.11 11.33 -12.72
C LYS A 153 7.17 11.19 -13.79
N LEU A 154 6.85 10.45 -14.85
CA LEU A 154 7.77 10.23 -15.95
C LEU A 154 7.54 11.30 -17.05
N GLY A 155 8.53 12.15 -17.29
CA GLY A 155 8.47 13.14 -18.36
C GLY A 155 8.91 12.59 -19.72
N GLY A 156 8.64 13.36 -20.79
CA GLY A 156 9.23 13.10 -22.12
C GLY A 156 8.52 12.06 -22.99
N ILE A 157 7.39 11.50 -22.53
CA ILE A 157 6.59 10.53 -23.29
C ILE A 157 5.19 11.08 -23.49
N SER A 158 4.84 11.39 -24.74
CA SER A 158 3.51 11.92 -25.11
C SER A 158 2.59 10.85 -25.71
N SER A 159 3.18 9.78 -26.26
CA SER A 159 2.49 8.68 -26.92
C SER A 159 3.31 7.38 -26.81
N LEU A 160 2.63 6.25 -26.97
CA LEU A 160 3.21 4.91 -27.04
C LEU A 160 2.50 4.10 -28.12
N LYS A 161 3.19 3.11 -28.70
CA LYS A 161 2.60 2.14 -29.61
C LYS A 161 2.58 0.74 -29.01
N ARG A 162 1.57 -0.04 -29.38
CA ARG A 162 1.48 -1.46 -29.04
C ARG A 162 2.78 -2.16 -29.47
N ASN A 163 3.31 -3.02 -28.61
CA ASN A 163 4.55 -3.78 -28.81
C ASN A 163 5.80 -2.90 -29.06
N GLN A 164 5.77 -1.62 -28.68
CA GLN A 164 6.96 -0.77 -28.72
C GLN A 164 8.00 -1.34 -27.75
N THR A 165 9.18 -1.67 -28.28
CA THR A 165 10.25 -2.36 -27.54
C THR A 165 11.12 -1.40 -26.70
N LYS A 166 11.00 -0.09 -26.93
CA LYS A 166 11.85 0.91 -26.27
C LYS A 166 11.15 2.24 -26.11
N ILE A 167 11.31 2.86 -24.95
CA ILE A 167 10.94 4.25 -24.66
C ILE A 167 12.20 5.10 -24.46
N ASN A 168 12.20 6.33 -24.96
CA ASN A 168 13.39 7.19 -24.97
C ASN A 168 13.52 7.98 -23.66
N VAL A 169 13.72 7.27 -22.55
CA VAL A 169 13.92 7.84 -21.21
C VAL A 169 15.07 7.12 -20.50
N HIS A 170 15.74 7.84 -19.59
CA HIS A 170 16.69 7.24 -18.66
C HIS A 170 16.01 7.07 -17.30
N LEU A 171 16.08 5.86 -16.75
CA LEU A 171 15.46 5.51 -15.48
C LEU A 171 16.53 5.21 -14.42
N PRO A 172 16.25 5.41 -13.12
CA PRO A 172 17.21 5.12 -12.05
C PRO A 172 17.53 3.62 -11.91
N GLY A 173 16.71 2.76 -12.50
CA GLY A 173 16.79 1.30 -12.47
C GLY A 173 15.62 0.74 -13.29
N THR A 174 15.39 -0.57 -13.18
CA THR A 174 14.16 -1.17 -13.72
C THR A 174 12.96 -0.58 -13.00
N CYS A 175 11.97 -0.11 -13.76
CA CYS A 175 10.76 0.50 -13.22
C CYS A 175 9.50 -0.17 -13.78
N LEU A 176 8.47 -0.26 -12.93
CA LEU A 176 7.10 -0.53 -13.33
C LEU A 176 6.48 0.78 -13.81
N ILE A 177 6.18 0.87 -15.10
CA ILE A 177 5.54 2.03 -15.70
C ILE A 177 4.04 1.83 -15.67
N THR A 178 3.30 2.80 -15.14
CA THR A 178 1.84 2.87 -15.29
C THR A 178 1.52 4.06 -16.17
N VAL A 179 0.83 3.81 -17.28
CA VAL A 179 0.42 4.84 -18.24
C VAL A 179 -1.09 4.89 -18.35
N THR A 180 -1.66 6.09 -18.43
CA THR A 180 -3.11 6.29 -18.55
C THR A 180 -3.44 7.32 -19.62
N ASN A 181 -4.50 7.04 -20.38
CA ASN A 181 -5.21 8.00 -21.21
C ASN A 181 -6.68 8.08 -20.78
N SER A 182 -7.04 9.17 -20.09
CA SER A 182 -8.40 9.37 -19.56
C SER A 182 -9.44 9.71 -20.62
N HIS A 183 -9.03 10.08 -21.84
CA HIS A 183 -9.91 10.38 -22.97
C HIS A 183 -10.44 9.13 -23.66
N VAL A 184 -9.78 7.99 -23.48
CA VAL A 184 -10.22 6.70 -24.02
C VAL A 184 -10.82 5.88 -22.89
N LYS A 185 -12.03 5.36 -23.10
CA LYS A 185 -12.70 4.45 -22.16
C LYS A 185 -12.58 3.00 -22.64
N ARG A 186 -12.16 2.12 -21.74
CA ARG A 186 -12.09 0.66 -21.92
C ARG A 186 -13.08 -0.03 -20.99
N TYR A 187 -13.40 -1.28 -21.28
CA TYR A 187 -14.25 -2.13 -20.42
C TYR A 187 -15.66 -1.57 -20.17
N ILE A 188 -16.26 -0.90 -21.16
CA ILE A 188 -17.64 -0.42 -21.10
C ILE A 188 -18.57 -1.63 -21.09
N ARG A 189 -19.39 -1.73 -20.03
CA ARG A 189 -20.42 -2.76 -19.91
C ARG A 189 -21.75 -2.22 -20.44
N PHE A 190 -22.48 -3.06 -21.17
CA PHE A 190 -23.83 -2.79 -21.67
C PHE A 190 -24.85 -3.73 -21.00
N GLY A 191 -26.14 -3.38 -21.07
CA GLY A 191 -27.23 -4.14 -20.45
C GLY A 191 -27.53 -3.72 -19.01
N ASN A 192 -28.14 -4.60 -18.21
CA ASN A 192 -28.66 -4.23 -16.88
C ASN A 192 -27.58 -3.76 -15.88
N ASN A 193 -26.31 -4.11 -16.11
CA ASN A 193 -25.15 -3.66 -15.34
C ASN A 193 -24.27 -2.68 -16.14
N GLN A 194 -24.92 -1.73 -16.84
CA GLN A 194 -24.24 -0.74 -17.68
C GLN A 194 -23.30 0.16 -16.84
N ASN A 195 -22.15 0.47 -17.41
CA ASN A 195 -21.23 1.46 -16.83
C ASN A 195 -20.56 2.30 -17.93
N ASN A 196 -19.79 3.32 -17.54
CA ASN A 196 -19.08 4.21 -18.47
C ASN A 196 -17.65 3.74 -18.80
N GLY A 197 -17.32 2.49 -18.46
CA GLY A 197 -15.97 1.95 -18.52
C GLY A 197 -14.97 2.67 -17.60
N SER A 198 -13.69 2.41 -17.85
CA SER A 198 -12.55 2.99 -17.11
C SER A 198 -11.59 3.65 -18.10
N PRO A 199 -10.80 4.66 -17.68
CA PRO A 199 -9.66 5.14 -18.46
C PRO A 199 -8.82 4.00 -19.04
N GLN A 200 -8.30 4.19 -20.25
CA GLN A 200 -7.32 3.27 -20.83
C GLN A 200 -6.05 3.35 -20.00
N THR A 201 -5.68 2.22 -19.40
CA THR A 201 -4.46 2.08 -18.60
C THR A 201 -3.68 0.87 -19.06
N ASP A 202 -2.35 0.96 -19.00
CA ASP A 202 -1.45 -0.16 -19.21
C ASP A 202 -0.32 -0.11 -18.16
N ILE A 203 0.23 -1.27 -17.84
CA ILE A 203 1.31 -1.44 -16.87
C ILE A 203 2.35 -2.38 -17.48
N PHE A 204 3.61 -1.93 -17.55
CA PHE A 204 4.69 -2.68 -18.16
C PHE A 204 6.03 -2.37 -17.50
N LEU A 205 7.01 -3.26 -17.66
CA LEU A 205 8.35 -3.09 -17.11
C LEU A 205 9.27 -2.42 -18.12
N VAL A 206 10.15 -1.54 -17.63
CA VAL A 206 11.18 -0.88 -18.43
C VAL A 206 12.50 -0.88 -17.68
N ASP A 207 13.57 -1.30 -18.34
CA ASP A 207 14.92 -1.25 -17.77
C ASP A 207 15.48 0.18 -17.68
N LYS A 208 16.64 0.34 -17.03
CA LYS A 208 17.30 1.65 -16.87
C LYS A 208 17.59 2.40 -18.17
N ASN A 209 17.68 1.67 -19.29
CA ASN A 209 18.01 2.19 -20.62
C ASN A 209 16.77 2.41 -21.50
N GLY A 210 15.57 2.25 -20.94
CA GLY A 210 14.31 2.45 -21.63
C GLY A 210 13.81 1.23 -22.41
N ASN A 211 14.45 0.06 -22.32
CA ASN A 211 13.97 -1.13 -23.03
C ASN A 211 12.78 -1.74 -22.29
N VAL A 212 11.71 -2.03 -23.04
CA VAL A 212 10.48 -2.64 -22.52
C VAL A 212 10.67 -4.14 -22.38
N ASP A 213 10.18 -4.71 -21.28
CA ASP A 213 10.10 -6.16 -21.12
C ASP A 213 9.08 -6.75 -22.10
N MET A 214 9.53 -7.58 -23.02
CA MET A 214 8.70 -8.14 -24.08
C MET A 214 7.98 -9.43 -23.68
N ASP A 215 8.24 -9.98 -22.48
CA ASP A 215 7.39 -11.02 -21.90
C ASP A 215 6.05 -10.43 -21.42
N ALA A 216 6.02 -9.12 -21.14
CA ALA A 216 4.83 -8.32 -20.82
C ALA A 216 4.82 -6.99 -21.60
N PRO A 217 4.62 -7.04 -22.94
CA PRO A 217 4.76 -5.86 -23.79
C PRO A 217 3.63 -4.85 -23.59
N ILE A 218 3.83 -3.63 -24.07
CA ILE A 218 2.76 -2.61 -24.15
C ILE A 218 1.62 -3.16 -25.03
N ILE A 219 0.42 -3.31 -24.46
CA ILE A 219 -0.72 -3.96 -25.12
C ILE A 219 -1.67 -2.96 -25.79
N TRP A 220 -1.39 -1.66 -25.73
CA TRP A 220 -2.21 -0.64 -26.39
C TRP A 220 -1.39 0.42 -27.12
N ASP A 221 -2.01 1.00 -28.14
CA ASP A 221 -1.61 2.31 -28.62
C ASP A 221 -2.15 3.39 -27.67
N PHE A 222 -1.29 4.35 -27.36
CA PHE A 222 -1.60 5.57 -26.63
C PHE A 222 -1.26 6.76 -27.51
N ASP A 223 -2.22 7.27 -28.27
CA ASP A 223 -1.98 8.46 -29.11
C ASP A 223 -1.82 9.74 -28.26
N ARG A 224 -2.26 9.68 -27.00
CA ARG A 224 -2.04 10.70 -25.98
C ARG A 224 -1.88 10.03 -24.62
N ILE A 225 -1.01 10.59 -23.80
CA ILE A 225 -0.87 10.23 -22.38
C ILE A 225 -1.41 11.36 -21.53
N THR A 226 -2.29 11.04 -20.58
CA THR A 226 -2.80 11.99 -19.59
C THR A 226 -2.12 11.86 -18.25
N ASP A 227 -1.62 10.66 -17.93
CA ASP A 227 -0.80 10.43 -16.75
C ASP A 227 0.20 9.31 -17.02
N ILE A 228 1.41 9.45 -16.49
CA ILE A 228 2.40 8.39 -16.50
C ILE A 228 3.28 8.48 -15.26
N THR A 229 3.48 7.34 -14.61
CA THR A 229 4.34 7.20 -13.45
C THR A 229 5.30 6.04 -13.66
N ALA A 230 6.46 6.15 -13.01
CA ALA A 230 7.45 5.09 -12.92
C ALA A 230 7.66 4.76 -11.43
N LEU A 231 7.51 3.49 -11.08
CA LEU A 231 7.85 2.96 -9.75
C LEU A 231 9.12 2.11 -9.88
N PRO A 232 10.26 2.53 -9.30
CA PRO A 232 11.45 1.69 -9.25
C PRO A 232 11.14 0.36 -8.57
N LEU A 233 11.60 -0.74 -9.15
CA LEU A 233 11.48 -2.07 -8.53
C LEU A 233 12.44 -2.15 -7.33
N ASP A 234 12.02 -2.89 -6.31
CA ASP A 234 12.93 -3.31 -5.25
C ASP A 234 13.89 -4.37 -5.81
N GLU A 235 15.18 -4.21 -5.51
CA GLU A 235 16.24 -5.12 -6.01
C GLU A 235 16.35 -6.40 -5.17
N THR A 236 15.87 -6.34 -3.93
CA THR A 236 15.89 -7.45 -2.98
C THR A 236 14.49 -8.03 -2.86
N MET A 237 14.40 -9.37 -2.95
CA MET A 237 13.14 -10.08 -2.72
C MET A 237 12.73 -9.96 -1.25
N LEU A 238 11.52 -9.46 -1.01
CA LEU A 238 10.89 -9.48 0.30
C LEU A 238 10.25 -10.85 0.53
N LYS A 239 10.55 -11.48 1.66
CA LYS A 239 10.04 -12.81 2.03
C LYS A 239 9.06 -12.73 3.19
N ILE A 240 7.90 -13.36 3.02
CA ILE A 240 6.90 -13.55 4.07
C ILE A 240 6.67 -15.05 4.27
N THR A 241 6.83 -15.56 5.49
CA THR A 241 6.68 -17.00 5.79
C THR A 241 5.84 -17.26 7.03
N GLY A 242 5.30 -18.48 7.11
CA GLY A 242 4.62 -18.99 8.29
C GLY A 242 3.25 -18.35 8.53
N GLY A 243 2.73 -18.58 9.73
CA GLY A 243 1.46 -18.04 10.20
C GLY A 243 0.25 -18.88 9.81
N ARG A 244 -0.74 -18.94 10.71
CA ARG A 244 -2.06 -19.54 10.46
C ARG A 244 -3.15 -18.47 10.59
N PHE A 245 -3.80 -18.13 9.48
CA PHE A 245 -4.83 -17.09 9.46
C PHE A 245 -6.23 -17.71 9.52
N THR A 246 -7.06 -17.23 10.43
CA THR A 246 -8.48 -17.59 10.56
C THR A 246 -9.29 -16.31 10.53
N THR A 247 -10.26 -16.21 9.62
CA THR A 247 -11.15 -15.05 9.53
C THR A 247 -12.51 -15.40 10.12
N ILE A 248 -13.00 -14.58 11.04
CA ILE A 248 -14.40 -14.57 11.45
C ILE A 248 -15.13 -13.66 10.48
N ALA A 249 -15.91 -14.27 9.57
CA ALA A 249 -16.53 -13.54 8.47
C ALA A 249 -17.55 -12.50 8.95
N ASN A 250 -17.65 -11.42 8.17
CA ASN A 250 -18.65 -10.37 8.31
C ASN A 250 -20.08 -10.93 8.39
N LYS A 251 -20.92 -10.36 9.26
CA LYS A 251 -22.32 -10.73 9.49
C LYS A 251 -23.35 -9.75 8.93
N ALA A 252 -22.91 -8.69 8.25
CA ALA A 252 -23.78 -7.69 7.65
C ALA A 252 -24.56 -8.25 6.46
N GLU A 253 -25.77 -7.73 6.26
CA GLU A 253 -26.59 -8.10 5.10
C GLU A 253 -25.86 -7.77 3.79
N SER A 254 -25.96 -8.70 2.83
CA SER A 254 -25.48 -8.49 1.47
C SER A 254 -26.24 -7.31 0.86
N LYS A 255 -25.50 -6.30 0.41
CA LYS A 255 -26.03 -5.14 -0.34
C LYS A 255 -25.70 -5.25 -1.81
#